data_AF-A0A1G2NEM1-F1
#
_entry.id   AF-A0A1G2NEM1-F1
#
_cell.length_a   1.000
_cell.length_b   1.000
_cell.length_c   1.000
_cell.angle_alpha   90.00
_cell.angle_beta   90.00
_cell.angle_gamma   90.00
#
_symmetry.space_group_name_H-M   'P 1'
#
loop_
_entity.id
_entity.type
_entity.pdbx_description
1 polymer ?
#
loop_
_entity_poly.entity_id
_entity_poly.type
_entity_poly.pdbx_seq_one_letter_code
_entity_poly.pdbx_strand_id
1 'polypeptide(L)'
;MKFEAPYAFENSDAEILKTINEIQMELMKRLFGFTPSDEDQMKWVTKYSKMFRDIANSHHDIILDYAIENKKESALDRIEALLYKHEQFDTLEA
;
A
#
# COMPACT_ATOMS: atom_id res chain seq x y z
N MET A 1 23.40 1.29 27.83
CA MET A 1 22.18 0.62 27.32
C MET A 1 22.30 0.60 25.81
N LYS A 2 22.35 -0.58 25.19
CA LYS A 2 22.22 -0.72 23.73
C LYS A 2 20.75 -1.01 23.45
N PHE A 3 20.08 -0.08 22.79
CA PHE A 3 18.75 -0.30 22.24
C PHE A 3 18.97 -1.03 20.92
N GLU A 4 18.95 -2.36 20.97
CA GLU A 4 18.83 -3.17 19.78
C GLU A 4 17.35 -3.19 19.42
N ALA A 5 17.00 -2.61 18.28
CA ALA A 5 15.80 -3.02 17.55
C ALA A 5 16.29 -4.02 16.50
N PRO A 6 16.33 -5.34 16.79
CA PRO A 6 16.71 -6.30 15.78
C PRO A 6 15.42 -6.79 15.12
N TYR A 7 14.87 -5.98 14.21
CA TYR A 7 14.08 -6.59 13.15
C TYR A 7 15.03 -6.82 11.99
N ALA A 8 15.54 -8.04 11.92
CA ALA A 8 16.41 -8.53 10.87
C ALA A 8 15.60 -8.68 9.58
N PHE A 9 15.84 -7.80 8.60
CA PHE A 9 15.18 -7.79 7.29
C PHE A 9 15.75 -8.81 6.29
N GLU A 10 16.41 -9.89 6.72
CA GLU A 10 17.08 -10.83 5.80
C GLU A 10 16.12 -11.74 5.01
N ASN A 11 14.81 -11.73 5.30
CA ASN A 11 13.75 -12.34 4.46
C ASN A 11 12.64 -11.36 4.06
N SER A 12 12.75 -10.08 4.43
CA SER A 12 11.58 -9.21 4.59
C SER A 12 11.15 -8.46 3.33
N ASP A 13 12.05 -8.21 2.37
CA ASP A 13 11.69 -7.42 1.19
C ASP A 13 10.66 -8.15 0.30
N ALA A 14 10.81 -9.46 0.12
CA ALA A 14 9.87 -10.26 -0.67
C ALA A 14 8.49 -10.37 -0.01
N GLU A 15 8.46 -10.50 1.32
CA GLU A 15 7.21 -10.54 2.09
C GLU A 15 6.51 -9.19 2.10
N ILE A 16 7.25 -8.09 2.30
CA ILE A 16 6.71 -6.72 2.21
C ILE A 16 6.17 -6.44 0.81
N LEU A 17 6.90 -6.79 -0.24
CA LEU A 17 6.44 -6.63 -1.63
C LEU A 17 5.18 -7.45 -1.90
N LYS A 18 5.08 -8.67 -1.38
CA LYS A 18 3.87 -9.49 -1.46
C LYS A 18 2.70 -8.80 -0.75
N THR A 19 2.92 -8.30 0.47
CA THR A 19 1.89 -7.57 1.23
C THR A 19 1.42 -6.31 0.49
N ILE A 20 2.34 -5.54 -0.09
CA ILE A 20 2.00 -4.36 -0.90
C ILE A 20 1.13 -4.76 -2.09
N ASN A 21 1.46 -5.84 -2.79
CA ASN A 21 0.65 -6.34 -3.89
C ASN A 21 -0.75 -6.79 -3.43
N GLU A 22 -0.85 -7.46 -2.28
CA GLU A 22 -2.15 -7.84 -1.70
C GLU A 22 -3.01 -6.60 -1.40
N ILE A 23 -2.42 -5.60 -0.73
CA ILE A 23 -3.07 -4.33 -0.44
C ILE A 23 -3.53 -3.63 -1.74
N GLN A 24 -2.67 -3.58 -2.77
CA GLN A 24 -3.03 -2.99 -4.07
C GLN A 24 -4.27 -3.66 -4.67
N MET A 25 -4.33 -4.99 -4.62
CA MET A 25 -5.44 -5.77 -5.16
C MET A 25 -6.73 -5.60 -4.35
N GLU A 26 -6.64 -5.58 -3.02
CA GLU A 26 -7.79 -5.35 -2.14
C GLU A 26 -8.35 -3.94 -2.30
N LEU A 27 -7.51 -2.91 -2.31
CA LEU A 27 -7.93 -1.53 -2.54
C LEU A 27 -8.53 -1.33 -3.93
N MET A 28 -7.93 -1.91 -4.96
CA MET A 28 -8.46 -1.84 -6.31
C MET A 28 -9.87 -2.47 -6.35
N LYS A 29 -10.06 -3.67 -5.80
CA LYS A 29 -11.40 -4.28 -5.72
C LYS A 29 -12.40 -3.40 -4.96
N ARG A 30 -11.96 -2.76 -3.86
CA ARG A 30 -12.80 -1.87 -3.05
C ARG A 30 -13.22 -0.62 -3.82
N LEU A 31 -12.30 0.01 -4.56
CA LEU A 31 -12.55 1.24 -5.31
C LEU A 31 -13.38 1.00 -6.58
N PHE A 32 -13.14 -0.10 -7.29
CA PHE A 32 -13.90 -0.44 -8.49
C PHE A 32 -15.23 -1.13 -8.17
N GLY A 33 -15.37 -1.79 -7.01
CA GLY A 33 -16.57 -2.53 -6.62
C GLY A 33 -16.79 -3.85 -7.37
N PHE A 34 -15.85 -4.23 -8.23
CA PHE A 34 -15.82 -5.50 -8.98
C PHE A 34 -14.37 -5.96 -9.16
N THR A 35 -14.16 -7.19 -9.64
CA THR A 35 -12.84 -7.67 -10.04
C THR A 35 -12.49 -7.09 -11.42
N PRO A 36 -11.55 -6.15 -11.53
CA PRO A 36 -11.26 -5.47 -12.78
C PRO A 36 -10.51 -6.40 -13.77
N SER A 37 -10.59 -6.07 -15.06
CA SER A 37 -9.90 -6.83 -16.11
C SER A 37 -8.38 -6.80 -15.95
N ASP A 38 -7.66 -7.71 -16.60
CA ASP A 38 -6.19 -7.70 -16.57
C ASP A 38 -5.60 -6.38 -17.09
N GLU A 39 -6.26 -5.75 -18.06
CA GLU A 39 -5.85 -4.44 -18.59
C GLU A 39 -6.03 -3.33 -17.54
N ASP A 40 -7.16 -3.32 -16.83
CA ASP A 40 -7.44 -2.35 -15.77
C ASP A 40 -6.50 -2.55 -14.57
N GLN A 41 -6.20 -3.80 -14.23
CA GLN A 41 -5.19 -4.16 -13.23
C GLN A 41 -3.82 -3.61 -13.61
N MET A 42 -3.38 -3.82 -14.85
CA MET A 42 -2.09 -3.29 -15.33
C MET A 42 -2.05 -1.75 -15.28
N LYS A 43 -3.13 -1.07 -15.69
CA LYS A 43 -3.24 0.40 -15.60
C LYS A 43 -3.17 0.89 -14.16
N TRP A 44 -3.90 0.25 -13.25
CA TRP A 44 -3.90 0.56 -11.82
C TRP A 44 -2.50 0.39 -11.21
N VAL A 45 -1.91 -0.78 -11.37
CA VAL A 45 -0.56 -1.06 -10.84
C VAL A 45 0.45 -0.09 -11.43
N THR A 46 0.41 0.19 -12.73
CA THR A 46 1.33 1.16 -13.35
C THR A 46 1.16 2.55 -12.76
N LYS A 47 -0.09 3.04 -12.64
CA LYS A 47 -0.41 4.38 -12.13
C LYS A 47 0.01 4.55 -10.66
N TYR A 48 -0.25 3.56 -9.80
CA TYR A 48 -0.08 3.70 -8.35
C TYR A 48 1.17 3.01 -7.79
N SER A 49 1.92 2.21 -8.58
CA SER A 49 3.10 1.45 -8.11
C SER A 49 4.12 2.30 -7.35
N LYS A 50 4.40 3.52 -7.84
CA LYS A 50 5.31 4.45 -7.18
C LYS A 50 4.76 4.92 -5.83
N MET A 51 3.49 5.33 -5.79
CA MET A 51 2.82 5.76 -4.56
C MET A 51 2.80 4.67 -3.49
N PHE A 52 2.47 3.43 -3.86
CA PHE A 52 2.47 2.31 -2.92
C PHE A 52 3.87 2.01 -2.37
N ARG A 53 4.91 2.16 -3.19
CA ARG A 53 6.30 2.05 -2.73
C ARG A 53 6.67 3.18 -1.78
N ASP A 54 6.24 4.41 -2.08
CA ASP A 54 6.46 5.56 -1.21
C ASP A 54 5.74 5.41 0.13
N ILE A 55 4.49 4.91 0.13
CA ILE A 55 3.74 4.58 1.35
C ILE A 55 4.45 3.49 2.16
N ALA A 56 4.91 2.42 1.52
CA ALA A 56 5.63 1.36 2.23
C ALA A 56 6.93 1.84 2.88
N ASN A 57 7.62 2.79 2.24
CA ASN A 57 8.86 3.38 2.75
C ASN A 57 8.63 4.43 3.85
N SER A 58 7.58 5.24 3.72
CA SER A 58 7.32 6.39 4.62
C SER A 58 6.31 6.08 5.74
N HIS A 59 5.49 5.05 5.57
CA HIS A 59 4.42 4.63 6.48
C HIS A 59 4.47 3.11 6.66
N HIS A 60 5.65 2.61 7.05
CA HIS A 60 5.88 1.17 7.27
C HIS A 60 4.92 0.58 8.33
N ASP A 61 4.49 1.40 9.29
CA ASP A 61 3.48 1.05 10.30
C ASP A 61 2.16 0.60 9.69
N ILE A 62 1.74 1.19 8.57
CA ILE A 62 0.50 0.82 7.87
C ILE A 62 0.62 -0.60 7.27
N ILE A 63 1.80 -0.94 6.74
CA ILE A 63 2.08 -2.26 6.17
C ILE A 63 2.11 -3.32 7.28
N LEU A 64 2.68 -2.98 8.44
CA LEU A 64 2.69 -3.86 9.63
C LEU A 64 1.28 -4.03 10.23
N ASP A 65 0.48 -2.96 10.29
CA ASP A 65 -0.92 -3.01 10.73
C ASP A 65 -1.74 -4.01 9.87
N TYR A 66 -1.50 -4.00 8.56
CA TYR A 66 -2.16 -4.91 7.62
C TYR A 66 -1.67 -6.37 7.75
N ALA A 67 -0.35 -6.58 7.84
CA ALA A 67 0.24 -7.92 7.82
C ALA A 67 0.20 -8.65 9.18
N ILE A 68 0.43 -7.93 10.28
CA ILE A 68 0.69 -8.52 11.59
C ILE A 68 -0.42 -8.21 12.59
N GLU A 69 -0.88 -6.96 12.66
CA GLU A 69 -1.77 -6.53 13.75
C GLU A 69 -3.25 -6.90 13.54
N ASN A 70 -3.58 -7.62 12.46
CA ASN A 70 -4.96 -7.96 12.06
C ASN A 70 -5.87 -6.72 11.94
N LYS A 71 -5.29 -5.56 11.57
CA LYS A 71 -5.98 -4.28 11.37
C LYS A 71 -6.15 -3.95 9.89
N LYS A 72 -6.52 -4.95 9.08
CA LYS A 72 -6.59 -4.83 7.61
C LYS A 72 -7.42 -3.64 7.14
N GLU A 73 -8.67 -3.53 7.61
CA GLU A 73 -9.57 -2.43 7.21
C GLU A 73 -8.98 -1.05 7.57
N SER A 74 -8.45 -0.89 8.78
CA SER A 74 -7.83 0.37 9.19
C SER A 74 -6.60 0.70 8.36
N ALA A 75 -5.81 -0.30 7.96
CA ALA A 75 -4.66 -0.08 7.09
C ALA A 75 -5.11 0.32 5.69
N LEU A 76 -6.11 -0.37 5.12
CA LEU A 76 -6.70 -0.04 3.82
C LEU A 76 -7.28 1.38 3.82
N ASP A 77 -8.02 1.78 4.86
CA ASP A 77 -8.59 3.13 5.01
C ASP A 77 -7.49 4.21 5.03
N ARG A 78 -6.39 3.95 5.74
CA ARG A 78 -5.26 4.88 5.81
C ARG A 78 -4.56 5.01 4.46
N ILE A 79 -4.39 3.92 3.72
CA ILE A 79 -3.79 3.95 2.37
C ILE A 79 -4.72 4.65 1.39
N GLU A 80 -6.01 4.34 1.42
CA GLU A 80 -7.04 5.02 0.62
C GLU A 80 -7.02 6.53 0.85
N ALA A 81 -6.97 6.98 2.11
CA ALA A 81 -6.86 8.41 2.45
C ALA A 81 -5.57 9.05 1.90
N LEU A 82 -4.45 8.32 1.93
CA LEU A 82 -3.18 8.78 1.36
C LEU A 82 -3.25 8.89 -0.17
N LEU A 83 -3.91 7.94 -0.84
CA LEU A 83 -4.16 7.97 -2.28
C LEU A 83 -5.05 9.16 -2.68
N TYR A 84 -6.15 9.39 -1.97
CA TYR A 84 -7.04 10.53 -2.24
C TYR A 84 -6.36 11.88 -2.04
N LYS A 85 -5.53 12.00 -1.00
CA LYS A 85 -4.73 13.21 -0.79
C LYS A 85 -3.82 13.47 -1.99
N HIS A 86 -3.19 12.44 -2.56
CA HIS A 86 -2.34 12.57 -3.74
C HIS A 86 -3.12 13.03 -4.98
N GLU A 87 -4.28 12.42 -5.27
CA GLU A 87 -5.07 12.81 -6.46
C GLU A 87 -5.65 14.24 -6.34
N GLN A 88 -5.81 14.76 -5.13
CA GLN A 88 -6.14 16.18 -4.90
C GLN A 88 -4.97 17.14 -5.20
N PHE A 89 -3.72 16.67 -5.14
CA PHE A 89 -2.56 17.48 -5.56
C PHE A 89 -2.38 17.46 -7.09
N ASP A 90 -2.66 16.34 -7.76
CA ASP A 90 -2.65 16.27 -9.24
C ASP A 90 -3.75 17.14 -9.90
N THR A 91 -4.82 17.49 -9.17
CA THR A 91 -5.90 18.37 -9.66
C THR A 91 -5.66 19.86 -9.45
N LEU A 92 -4.58 20.23 -8.74
CA LEU A 92 -4.14 21.62 -8.55
C LEU A 92 -3.03 22.05 -9.53
N GLU A 93 -2.58 21.13 -10.38
CA GLU A 93 -1.62 21.38 -11.47
C GLU A 93 -2.28 21.24 -12.86
N ALA A 94 -3.49 21.81 -12.99
CA ALA A 94 -4.20 22.03 -14.25
C ALA A 94 -4.65 23.49 -14.37
#